data_AF-A0A7L4CQK9-F1
#
_entry.id   AF-A0A7L4CQK9-F1
#
_cell.length_a   1.000
_cell.length_b   1.000
_cell.length_c   1.000
_cell.angle_alpha   90.00
_cell.angle_beta   90.00
_cell.angle_gamma   90.00
#
_symmetry.space_group_name_H-M   'P 1'
#
loop_
_entity.id
_entity.type
_entity.pdbx_description
1 polymer ?
#
loop_
_entity_poly.entity_id
_entity_poly.type
_entity_poly.pdbx_seq_one_letter_code
_entity_poly.pdbx_strand_id
1 'polypeptide(L)'
;MWWPTLLALLVPTTVAQLHPEPELDTQWDLWKKTYRKQYNGEADEVTRRLIWEKNLKYINNHNLEHALGVHTFELAMNHLGDMVRGTLMGYLRG
;
A
#
# COMPACT_ATOMS: atom_id res chain seq x y z
N MET A 1 -28.07 39.08 -21.59
CA MET A 1 -27.50 38.14 -22.59
C MET A 1 -26.01 38.46 -22.62
N TRP A 2 -25.11 37.80 -21.89
CA TRP A 2 -24.83 36.36 -21.82
C TRP A 2 -24.13 36.01 -20.50
N TRP A 3 -24.48 34.88 -19.87
CA TRP A 3 -23.63 34.24 -18.86
C TRP A 3 -23.11 32.94 -19.46
N PRO A 4 -21.81 32.82 -19.73
CA PRO A 4 -21.19 31.50 -19.84
C PRO A 4 -19.84 31.52 -19.09
N THR A 5 -19.41 30.54 -18.32
CA THR A 5 -19.73 29.11 -18.20
C THR A 5 -19.14 28.70 -16.86
N LEU A 6 -19.94 28.07 -16.00
CA LEU A 6 -19.39 27.30 -14.89
C LEU A 6 -18.73 26.05 -15.49
N LEU A 7 -17.43 26.13 -15.79
CA LEU A 7 -16.59 24.95 -15.90
C LEU A 7 -16.50 24.37 -14.49
N ALA A 8 -17.40 23.45 -14.18
CA ALA A 8 -17.27 22.59 -13.01
C ALA A 8 -16.00 21.77 -13.21
N LEU A 9 -14.89 22.26 -12.65
CA LEU A 9 -13.65 21.53 -12.53
C LEU A 9 -13.95 20.30 -11.66
N LEU A 10 -14.27 19.17 -12.30
CA LEU A 10 -14.25 17.87 -11.65
C LEU A 10 -12.80 17.58 -11.31
N VAL A 11 -12.35 18.13 -10.17
CA VAL A 11 -11.13 17.67 -9.53
C VAL A 11 -11.44 16.25 -9.07
N PRO A 12 -10.74 15.21 -9.58
CA PRO A 12 -10.81 13.91 -8.96
C PRO A 12 -10.27 14.11 -7.55
N THR A 13 -11.15 14.15 -6.56
CA THR A 13 -10.74 14.06 -5.17
C THR A 13 -10.14 12.67 -5.02
N THR A 14 -8.82 12.57 -5.11
CA THR A 14 -8.10 11.37 -4.70
C THR A 14 -8.29 11.27 -3.19
N VAL A 15 -9.38 10.63 -2.78
CA VAL A 15 -9.57 10.27 -1.38
C VAL A 15 -8.40 9.35 -1.06
N ALA A 16 -7.56 9.74 -0.11
CA ALA A 16 -6.60 8.80 0.45
C ALA A 16 -7.42 7.59 0.92
N GLN A 17 -7.20 6.42 0.32
CA GLN A 17 -7.95 5.22 0.67
C GLN A 17 -7.70 4.90 2.15
N LEU A 18 -8.67 5.24 2.99
CA LEU A 18 -8.67 4.99 4.44
C LEU A 18 -9.18 3.58 4.77
N HIS A 19 -9.57 2.81 3.76
CA HIS A 19 -10.13 1.46 3.89
C HIS A 19 -9.33 0.48 3.03
N PRO A 20 -9.17 -0.77 3.50
CA PRO A 20 -8.59 -1.86 2.71
C PRO A 20 -9.29 -2.06 1.37
N GLU A 21 -8.53 -2.42 0.35
CA GLU A 21 -9.05 -2.78 -0.97
C GLU A 21 -9.61 -4.22 -0.94
N PRO A 22 -10.93 -4.43 -1.16
CA PRO A 22 -11.54 -5.76 -1.09
C PRO A 22 -10.95 -6.75 -2.10
N GLU A 23 -10.46 -6.26 -3.23
CA GLU A 23 -9.84 -7.07 -4.28
C GLU A 23 -8.57 -7.78 -3.80
N LEU A 24 -7.91 -7.24 -2.76
CA LEU A 24 -6.67 -7.79 -2.22
C LEU A 24 -6.90 -8.72 -1.02
N ASP A 25 -8.15 -8.94 -0.58
CA ASP A 25 -8.45 -9.66 0.67
C ASP A 25 -7.93 -11.11 0.63
N THR A 26 -8.09 -11.78 -0.51
CA THR A 26 -7.56 -13.13 -0.69
C THR A 26 -6.03 -13.17 -0.57
N GLN A 27 -5.35 -12.15 -1.12
CA GLN A 27 -3.89 -12.07 -1.06
C GLN A 27 -3.40 -11.75 0.35
N TRP A 28 -4.11 -10.87 1.06
CA TRP A 28 -3.83 -10.57 2.47
C TRP A 28 -3.97 -11.79 3.36
N ASP A 29 -5.06 -12.54 3.22
CA ASP A 29 -5.29 -13.75 4.01
C ASP A 29 -4.24 -14.82 3.73
N LEU A 30 -3.85 -15.00 2.46
CA LEU A 30 -2.77 -15.89 2.10
C LEU A 30 -1.45 -15.44 2.72
N TRP A 31 -1.09 -14.16 2.59
CA TRP A 31 0.14 -13.60 3.14
C TRP A 31 0.20 -13.74 4.67
N LYS A 32 -0.88 -13.43 5.38
CA LYS A 32 -0.98 -13.64 6.84
C LYS A 32 -0.75 -15.10 7.20
N LYS A 33 -1.35 -16.05 6.48
CA LYS A 33 -1.17 -17.50 6.71
C LYS A 33 0.28 -17.93 6.46
N THR A 34 0.87 -17.49 5.34
CA THR A 34 2.26 -17.81 4.97
C THR A 34 3.25 -17.35 6.03
N TYR A 35 3.08 -16.14 6.58
CA TYR A 35 3.98 -15.58 7.59
C TYR A 35 3.47 -15.69 9.03
N ARG A 36 2.40 -16.47 9.25
CA ARG A 36 1.77 -16.74 10.55
C ARG A 36 1.48 -15.48 11.36
N LYS A 37 0.96 -14.45 10.69
CA LYS A 37 0.65 -13.14 11.29
C LYS A 37 -0.61 -13.24 12.15
N GLN A 38 -0.57 -12.60 13.31
CA GLN A 38 -1.68 -12.47 14.25
C GLN A 38 -1.67 -11.04 14.80
N TYR A 39 -2.86 -10.46 14.97
CA TYR A 39 -3.03 -9.06 15.35
C TYR A 39 -3.96 -8.93 16.55
N ASN A 40 -3.79 -7.86 17.32
CA ASN A 40 -4.55 -7.62 18.54
C ASN A 40 -5.90 -6.95 18.22
N GLY A 41 -6.77 -7.71 17.55
CA GLY A 41 -8.11 -7.27 17.16
C GLY A 41 -8.18 -6.55 15.80
N GLU A 42 -9.40 -6.21 15.42
CA GLU A 42 -9.74 -5.70 14.08
C GLU A 42 -9.04 -4.37 13.75
N ALA A 43 -8.95 -3.45 14.71
CA ALA A 43 -8.32 -2.15 14.47
C ALA A 43 -6.81 -2.25 14.16
N ASP A 44 -6.08 -3.12 14.85
CA ASP A 44 -4.67 -3.40 14.55
C ASP A 44 -4.56 -4.09 13.18
N GLU A 45 -5.40 -5.09 12.91
CA GLU A 45 -5.41 -5.77 11.62
C GLU A 45 -5.67 -4.82 10.44
N VAL A 46 -6.65 -3.93 10.55
CA VAL A 46 -6.94 -2.92 9.51
C VAL A 46 -5.76 -1.98 9.32
N THR A 47 -5.12 -1.54 10.41
CA THR A 47 -3.92 -0.69 10.33
C THR A 47 -2.80 -1.42 9.59
N ARG A 48 -2.58 -2.70 9.89
CA ARG A 48 -1.54 -3.55 9.28
C ARG A 48 -1.84 -3.83 7.81
N ARG A 49 -3.11 -4.06 7.49
CA ARG A 49 -3.62 -4.22 6.14
C ARG A 49 -3.32 -2.99 5.27
N LEU A 50 -3.61 -1.79 5.78
CA LEU A 50 -3.32 -0.54 5.06
C LEU A 50 -1.81 -0.33 4.83
N ILE A 51 -0.97 -0.68 5.79
CA ILE A 51 0.49 -0.62 5.63
C ILE A 51 0.95 -1.61 4.56
N TRP A 52 0.41 -2.83 4.59
CA TRP A 52 0.71 -3.87 3.63
C TRP A 52 0.32 -3.50 2.20
N GLU A 53 -0.87 -2.93 1.99
CA GLU A 53 -1.31 -2.47 0.66
C GLU A 53 -0.42 -1.33 0.16
N LYS A 54 -0.07 -0.38 1.04
CA LYS A 54 0.86 0.70 0.70
C LYS A 54 2.23 0.16 0.27
N ASN A 55 2.75 -0.85 0.97
CA ASN A 55 4.01 -1.49 0.62
C ASN A 55 3.91 -2.31 -0.67
N LEU A 56 2.78 -2.97 -0.93
CA LEU A 56 2.52 -3.68 -2.19
C LEU A 56 2.54 -2.71 -3.37
N LYS A 57 1.85 -1.57 -3.24
CA LYS A 57 1.85 -0.52 -4.27
C LYS A 57 3.26 0.04 -4.52
N TYR A 58 4.04 0.23 -3.47
CA TYR A 58 5.43 0.66 -3.58
C TYR A 58 6.29 -0.35 -4.36
N ILE A 59 6.16 -1.65 -4.03
CA ILE A 59 6.85 -2.75 -4.73
C ILE A 59 6.48 -2.74 -6.22
N ASN A 60 5.19 -2.65 -6.55
CA ASN A 60 4.73 -2.66 -7.93
C ASN A 60 5.28 -1.46 -8.72
N ASN A 61 5.25 -0.26 -8.14
CA ASN A 61 5.78 0.94 -8.79
C ASN A 61 7.30 0.85 -8.99
N HIS A 62 8.04 0.39 -7.97
CA HIS A 62 9.49 0.19 -8.09
C HIS A 62 9.85 -0.83 -9.16
N ASN A 63 9.12 -1.95 -9.24
CA ASN A 63 9.40 -2.98 -10.24
C ASN A 63 9.02 -2.53 -11.66
N LEU A 64 7.99 -1.68 -11.80
CA LEU A 64 7.70 -1.02 -13.07
C LEU A 64 8.87 -0.11 -13.49
N GLU A 65 9.37 0.71 -12.56
CA GLU A 65 10.55 1.56 -12.79
C GLU A 65 11.81 0.71 -13.11
N HIS A 66 11.99 -0.44 -12.46
CA HIS A 66 13.05 -1.41 -12.78
C HIS A 66 12.93 -1.92 -14.21
N ALA A 67 11.73 -2.33 -14.64
CA ALA A 67 11.47 -2.80 -16.01
C ALA A 67 11.74 -1.72 -17.08
N LEU A 68 11.66 -0.44 -16.69
CA LEU A 68 12.04 0.71 -17.50
C LEU A 68 13.53 1.08 -17.40
N GLY A 69 14.33 0.32 -16.65
CA GLY A 69 15.77 0.50 -16.48
C GLY A 69 16.17 1.57 -15.46
N VAL A 70 15.24 2.07 -14.64
CA VAL A 70 15.53 3.10 -13.62
C VAL A 70 16.24 2.51 -12.39
N HIS A 71 15.84 1.30 -12.00
CA HIS A 71 16.45 0.57 -10.88
C HIS A 71 17.22 -0.65 -11.38
N THR A 72 18.20 -1.12 -10.61
CA THR A 72 19.02 -2.29 -10.95
C THR A 72 18.56 -3.59 -10.29
N PHE A 73 17.50 -3.54 -9.47
CA PHE A 73 16.96 -4.68 -8.74
C PHE A 73 15.44 -4.61 -8.65
N GLU A 74 14.83 -5.72 -8.25
CA GLU A 74 13.39 -5.83 -7.99
C GLU A 74 13.12 -5.99 -6.50
N LEU A 75 11.90 -5.64 -6.11
CA LEU A 75 11.35 -5.88 -4.78
C LEU A 75 10.29 -6.97 -4.83
N ALA A 76 10.10 -7.65 -3.69
CA ALA A 76 9.03 -8.62 -3.51
C ALA A 76 8.38 -8.45 -2.14
N MET A 77 7.10 -8.77 -2.05
CA MET A 77 6.38 -8.77 -0.78
C MET A 77 6.95 -9.85 0.13
N ASN A 78 7.26 -9.50 1.38
CA ASN A 78 7.89 -10.40 2.34
C ASN A 78 7.24 -10.29 3.74
N HIS A 79 7.82 -10.96 4.74
CA HIS A 79 7.28 -11.00 6.11
C HIS A 79 7.24 -9.63 6.82
N LEU A 80 7.93 -8.62 6.30
CA LEU A 80 7.96 -7.24 6.83
C LEU A 80 6.94 -6.34 6.12
N GLY A 81 6.09 -6.92 5.25
CA GLY A 81 5.11 -6.20 4.44
C GLY A 81 4.15 -5.31 5.25
N ASP A 82 3.86 -5.64 6.50
CA ASP A 82 2.97 -4.88 7.40
C ASP A 82 3.70 -3.87 8.31
N MET A 83 4.97 -3.57 8.01
CA MET A 83 5.78 -2.64 8.79
C MET A 83 6.01 -1.31 8.07
N VAL A 84 6.04 -0.23 8.84
CA VAL A 84 6.45 1.09 8.36
C VAL A 84 7.98 1.15 8.31
N ARG A 85 8.52 1.76 7.26
CA ARG A 85 9.97 1.91 7.01
C ARG A 85 10.75 2.42 8.23
N GLY A 86 10.20 3.41 8.95
CA GLY A 86 10.85 3.95 10.15
C GLY A 86 11.02 2.91 11.25
N THR A 87 9.99 2.11 11.51
CA THR A 87 10.04 0.99 12.47
C THR A 87 11.02 -0.10 12.02
N LEU A 88 11.03 -0.43 10.72
CA LEU A 88 11.97 -1.40 10.16
C LEU A 88 13.43 -0.94 10.34
N MET A 89 13.72 0.33 10.06
CA MET A 89 15.07 0.88 10.25
C MET A 89 15.50 0.88 11.71
N GLY A 90 14.59 1.04 12.66
CA GLY A 90 14.87 0.86 14.09
C GLY A 90 15.21 -0.60 14.43
N TYR A 91 14.45 -1.56 13.88
CA TYR A 91 14.67 -3.00 14.11
C TYR A 91 16.01 -3.49 13.54
N LEU A 92 16.40 -3.04 12.35
CA LEU A 92 17.65 -3.46 11.70
C LEU A 92 18.92 -2.79 12.28
N ARG A 93 18.76 -1.74 13.09
CA ARG A 93 19.87 -0.98 13.69
C ARG A 93 20.12 -1.32 15.16
N GLY A 94 19.29 -2.19 15.76
CA GLY A 94 19.47 -2.73 17.11
C GLY A 94 19.97 -4.16 17.07
#